data_AF-A0A929J3Z4-F1
#
_entry.id   AF-A0A929J3Z4-F1
#
_cell.length_a   1.000
_cell.length_b   1.000
_cell.length_c   1.000
_cell.angle_alpha   90.00
_cell.angle_beta   90.00
_cell.angle_gamma   90.00
#
_symmetry.space_group_name_H-M   'P 1'
#
loop_
_entity.id
_entity.type
_entity.pdbx_description
1 polymer ?
#
loop_
_entity_poly.entity_id
_entity_poly.type
_entity_poly.pdbx_seq_one_letter_code
_entity_poly.pdbx_strand_id
1 'polypeptide(L)'
;MQKIILSIVVSLMLFNPCIAADIEIPPAKILQSPVEKYPVLKNTVASYMKAWVKKDIKTMYGYESWEGGANMEQMQYAGTFNPDFNIHTWQITQVKPIEDENDRYKILVLISHNPPQKIAALIPKGQTVNSTLNQLWKKQGDKFVHLFNLERQNFLKSMPPQPAKPADKTPAK
;
A
#
# COMPACT_ATOMS: atom_id res chain seq x y z
N MET A 1 -53.40 52.54 34.00
CA MET A 1 -52.41 51.68 34.69
C MET A 1 -52.30 50.37 33.93
N GLN A 2 -51.19 50.10 33.22
CA GLN A 2 -50.52 48.79 33.13
C GLN A 2 -49.47 48.75 32.00
N LYS A 3 -48.24 48.55 32.47
CA LYS A 3 -47.00 48.01 31.90
C LYS A 3 -46.87 47.74 30.40
N ILE A 4 -45.78 48.31 29.86
CA ILE A 4 -44.99 47.85 28.71
C ILE A 4 -44.44 46.44 28.99
N ILE A 5 -44.38 45.57 27.95
CA ILE A 5 -43.19 44.82 27.47
C ILE A 5 -43.63 43.82 26.37
N LEU A 6 -43.14 44.10 25.17
CA LEU A 6 -42.48 43.21 24.18
C LEU A 6 -43.04 41.81 23.88
N SER A 7 -43.30 41.56 22.59
CA SER A 7 -42.90 40.32 21.91
C SER A 7 -42.98 40.45 20.38
N ILE A 8 -41.81 40.64 19.78
CA ILE A 8 -41.24 40.01 18.57
C ILE A 8 -42.20 39.74 17.39
N VAL A 9 -41.93 40.45 16.30
CA VAL A 9 -42.42 40.17 14.95
C VAL A 9 -41.55 39.07 14.33
N VAL A 10 -42.16 37.93 13.96
CA VAL A 10 -41.65 37.05 12.89
C VAL A 10 -42.82 36.80 11.96
N SER A 11 -42.91 37.62 10.91
CA SER A 11 -43.91 37.47 9.87
C SER A 11 -43.43 36.45 8.85
N LEU A 12 -44.31 35.49 8.57
CA LEU A 12 -44.21 34.49 7.54
C LEU A 12 -43.98 35.09 6.14
N MET A 13 -43.49 34.17 5.30
CA MET A 13 -43.63 34.06 3.85
C MET A 13 -42.39 34.46 3.05
N LEU A 14 -41.77 33.46 2.43
CA LEU A 14 -41.62 33.31 0.97
C LEU A 14 -40.87 32.00 0.70
N PHE A 15 -41.60 30.91 0.44
CA PHE A 15 -41.05 29.73 -0.24
C PHE A 15 -41.78 29.58 -1.57
N ASN A 16 -41.11 29.99 -2.64
CA ASN A 16 -41.54 29.74 -4.01
C ASN A 16 -40.84 28.44 -4.50
N PRO A 17 -41.54 27.55 -5.22
CA PRO A 17 -41.08 26.20 -5.51
C PRO A 17 -40.20 26.21 -6.76
N CYS A 18 -39.05 25.53 -6.71
CA CYS A 18 -38.29 25.20 -7.92
C CYS A 18 -38.10 23.68 -7.98
N ILE A 19 -39.01 23.08 -8.75
CA ILE A 19 -38.92 21.82 -9.51
C ILE A 19 -37.67 20.99 -9.20
N ALA A 20 -37.83 19.98 -8.35
CA ALA A 20 -36.93 18.84 -8.30
C ALA A 20 -37.14 18.04 -9.58
N ALA A 21 -36.27 18.23 -10.57
CA ALA A 21 -36.11 17.26 -11.63
C ALA A 21 -35.49 16.01 -10.99
N ASP A 22 -36.24 14.91 -11.00
CA ASP A 22 -35.75 13.57 -10.71
C ASP A 22 -34.65 13.23 -11.71
N ILE A 23 -33.42 13.62 -11.39
CA ILE A 23 -32.23 12.98 -11.94
C ILE A 23 -32.13 11.68 -11.16
N GLU A 24 -32.67 10.61 -11.72
CA GLU A 24 -32.29 9.25 -11.35
C GLU A 24 -30.76 9.16 -11.52
N ILE A 25 -30.03 9.37 -10.43
CA ILE A 25 -28.64 8.99 -10.34
C ILE A 25 -28.67 7.47 -10.46
N PRO A 26 -28.16 6.86 -11.55
CA PRO A 26 -28.10 5.41 -11.63
C PRO A 26 -27.36 4.93 -10.37
N PRO A 27 -27.88 3.94 -9.63
CA PRO A 27 -27.29 3.52 -8.38
C PRO A 27 -25.83 3.24 -8.67
N ALA A 28 -24.94 3.92 -7.94
CA ALA A 28 -23.51 3.70 -8.03
C ALA A 28 -23.33 2.19 -7.96
N LYS A 29 -22.95 1.59 -9.09
CA LYS A 29 -22.61 0.19 -9.16
C LYS A 29 -21.46 0.07 -8.20
N ILE A 30 -21.75 -0.35 -6.97
CA ILE A 30 -20.75 -0.76 -5.99
C ILE A 30 -19.93 -1.74 -6.81
N LEU A 31 -18.71 -1.34 -7.19
CA LEU A 31 -17.74 -2.23 -7.77
C LEU A 31 -17.52 -3.25 -6.67
N GLN A 32 -18.33 -4.31 -6.69
CA GLN A 32 -18.08 -5.52 -5.95
C GLN A 32 -16.69 -5.92 -6.40
N SER A 33 -15.72 -5.57 -5.56
CA SER A 33 -14.34 -5.91 -5.80
C SER A 33 -14.33 -7.44 -5.91
N PRO A 34 -13.63 -8.03 -6.88
CA PRO A 34 -13.59 -9.48 -7.06
C PRO A 34 -12.81 -10.09 -5.89
N VAL A 35 -13.44 -10.19 -4.72
CA VAL A 35 -12.76 -10.23 -3.41
C VAL A 35 -12.54 -11.65 -2.89
N GLU A 36 -13.20 -12.67 -3.44
CA GLU A 36 -13.19 -14.01 -2.82
C GLU A 36 -12.40 -15.09 -3.56
N LYS A 37 -11.74 -14.80 -4.70
CA LYS A 37 -11.18 -15.88 -5.53
C LYS A 37 -9.98 -16.63 -4.90
N TYR A 38 -9.33 -16.09 -3.86
CA TYR A 38 -8.08 -16.64 -3.30
C TYR A 38 -7.96 -16.50 -1.76
N PRO A 39 -8.83 -17.12 -0.95
CA PRO A 39 -8.88 -16.88 0.50
C PRO A 39 -7.59 -17.30 1.24
N VAL A 40 -7.00 -18.45 0.88
CA VAL A 40 -5.77 -18.95 1.52
C VAL A 40 -4.60 -18.00 1.26
N LEU A 41 -4.39 -17.60 0.00
CA LEU A 41 -3.35 -16.64 -0.36
C LEU A 41 -3.52 -15.30 0.37
N LYS A 42 -4.74 -14.76 0.42
CA LYS A 42 -5.00 -13.50 1.13
C LYS A 42 -4.71 -13.62 2.63
N ASN A 43 -5.04 -14.75 3.26
CA ASN A 43 -4.71 -15.00 4.65
C ASN A 43 -3.20 -15.11 4.89
N THR A 44 -2.48 -15.76 3.98
CA THR A 44 -1.01 -15.82 4.02
C THR A 44 -0.39 -14.43 3.92
N VAL A 45 -0.80 -13.63 2.92
CA VAL A 45 -0.33 -12.24 2.74
C VAL A 45 -0.70 -11.39 3.95
N ALA A 46 -1.91 -11.54 4.49
CA ALA A 46 -2.32 -10.82 5.70
C ALA A 46 -1.43 -11.15 6.90
N SER A 47 -1.00 -12.40 7.03
CA SER A 47 -0.11 -12.84 8.10
C SER A 47 1.30 -12.28 7.91
N TYR A 48 1.80 -12.25 6.67
CA TYR A 48 3.05 -11.58 6.31
C TYR A 48 3.01 -10.07 6.59
N MET A 49 1.93 -9.38 6.20
CA MET A 49 1.77 -7.95 6.47
C MET A 49 1.64 -7.63 7.96
N LYS A 50 1.02 -8.51 8.76
CA LYS A 50 1.04 -8.39 10.22
C LYS A 50 2.46 -8.53 10.79
N ALA A 51 3.29 -9.40 10.23
CA ALA A 51 4.69 -9.53 10.63
C ALA A 51 5.49 -8.26 10.32
N TRP A 52 5.25 -7.64 9.16
CA TRP A 52 5.80 -6.33 8.80
C TRP A 52 5.46 -5.24 9.82
N VAL A 53 4.19 -5.10 10.19
CA VAL A 53 3.73 -4.10 11.19
C VAL A 53 4.40 -4.34 12.55
N LYS A 54 4.61 -5.61 12.92
CA LYS A 54 5.25 -5.99 14.19
C LYS A 54 6.78 -6.02 14.14
N LYS A 55 7.39 -5.74 12.98
CA LYS A 55 8.83 -5.93 12.72
C LYS A 55 9.34 -7.35 13.07
N ASP A 56 8.49 -8.36 12.88
CA ASP A 56 8.84 -9.76 13.12
C ASP A 56 9.62 -10.32 11.91
N ILE A 57 10.92 -10.02 11.88
CA ILE A 57 11.82 -10.41 10.80
C ILE A 57 11.83 -11.93 10.60
N LYS A 58 11.76 -12.71 11.69
CA LYS A 58 11.81 -14.17 11.61
C LYS A 58 10.60 -14.71 10.86
N THR A 59 9.41 -14.20 11.18
CA THR A 59 8.19 -14.59 10.47
C THR A 59 8.22 -14.13 9.02
N MET A 60 8.64 -12.89 8.73
CA MET A 60 8.76 -12.42 7.35
C MET A 60 9.71 -13.29 6.53
N TYR A 61 10.90 -13.58 7.06
CA TYR A 61 11.89 -14.46 6.45
C TYR A 61 11.33 -15.85 6.14
N GLY A 62 10.48 -16.39 7.01
CA GLY A 62 9.84 -17.70 6.81
C GLY A 62 8.87 -17.77 5.61
N TYR A 63 8.40 -16.62 5.12
CA TYR A 63 7.60 -16.54 3.89
C TYR A 63 8.45 -16.34 2.64
N GLU A 64 9.73 -15.99 2.75
CA GLU A 64 10.56 -15.65 1.60
C GLU A 64 11.02 -16.90 0.82
N SER A 65 11.00 -16.76 -0.50
CA SER A 65 11.66 -17.66 -1.45
C SER A 65 12.85 -16.95 -2.08
N TRP A 66 14.00 -17.62 -2.07
CA TRP A 66 15.23 -17.11 -2.66
C TRP A 66 15.32 -17.32 -4.18
N GLU A 67 14.27 -17.87 -4.79
CA GLU A 67 14.15 -18.07 -6.23
C GLU A 67 14.54 -16.80 -7.02
N GLY A 68 15.37 -16.98 -8.04
CA GLY A 68 15.87 -15.88 -8.86
C GLY A 68 17.12 -15.17 -8.33
N GLY A 69 17.67 -15.53 -7.16
CA GLY A 69 18.91 -14.94 -6.65
C GLY A 69 19.67 -15.83 -5.70
N ALA A 70 20.69 -15.27 -5.05
CA ALA A 70 21.41 -15.96 -3.98
C ALA A 70 20.52 -16.13 -2.75
N ASN A 71 20.68 -17.25 -2.05
CA ASN A 71 20.12 -17.42 -0.72
C ASN A 71 20.72 -16.37 0.22
N MET A 72 19.88 -15.79 1.06
CA MET A 72 20.28 -14.78 2.03
C MET A 72 20.03 -15.33 3.42
N GLU A 73 21.02 -15.24 4.30
CA GLU A 73 20.85 -15.64 5.70
C GLU A 73 19.93 -14.67 6.45
N GLN A 74 19.22 -15.14 7.48
CA GLN A 74 18.21 -14.34 8.19
C GLN A 74 18.76 -13.01 8.73
N MET A 75 19.99 -13.00 9.24
CA MET A 75 20.63 -11.77 9.74
C MET A 75 20.95 -10.78 8.62
N GLN A 76 21.34 -11.27 7.44
CA GLN A 76 21.57 -10.43 6.27
C GLN A 76 20.26 -9.83 5.76
N TYR A 77 19.19 -10.64 5.72
CA TYR A 77 17.84 -10.20 5.39
C TYR A 77 17.35 -9.11 6.33
N ALA A 78 17.55 -9.28 7.65
CA ALA A 78 17.25 -8.26 8.65
C ALA A 78 17.95 -6.92 8.34
N GLY A 79 19.21 -6.99 7.89
CA GLY A 79 20.01 -5.82 7.52
C GLY A 79 19.55 -5.08 6.26
N THR A 80 18.62 -5.65 5.48
CA THR A 80 18.08 -4.97 4.28
C THR A 80 16.97 -3.98 4.60
N PHE A 81 16.38 -4.04 5.80
CA PHE A 81 15.27 -3.19 6.19
C PHE A 81 15.73 -1.82 6.70
N ASN A 82 15.04 -0.77 6.26
CA ASN A 82 15.20 0.55 6.85
C ASN A 82 14.52 0.55 8.24
N PRO A 83 15.26 0.77 9.35
CA PRO A 83 14.68 0.74 10.70
C PRO A 83 13.62 1.85 10.91
N ASP A 84 13.74 2.95 10.17
CA ASP A 84 12.80 4.06 10.22
C ASP A 84 11.51 3.76 9.47
N PHE A 85 11.48 2.75 8.58
CA PHE A 85 10.27 2.41 7.84
C PHE A 85 9.28 1.63 8.71
N ASN A 86 8.08 2.17 8.88
CA ASN A 86 7.02 1.65 9.73
C ASN A 86 5.70 1.68 8.96
N ILE A 87 5.07 0.51 8.79
CA ILE A 87 3.72 0.40 8.23
C ILE A 87 2.72 0.53 9.36
N HIS A 88 1.77 1.46 9.23
CA HIS A 88 0.71 1.70 10.21
C HIS A 88 -0.57 0.96 9.86
N THR A 89 -0.99 1.06 8.59
CA THR A 89 -2.17 0.39 8.07
C THR A 89 -1.86 -0.21 6.71
N TRP A 90 -2.60 -1.25 6.33
CA TRP A 90 -2.45 -1.89 5.03
C TRP A 90 -3.75 -2.52 4.57
N GLN A 91 -3.89 -2.67 3.25
CA GLN A 91 -5.02 -3.33 2.61
C GLN A 91 -4.56 -4.00 1.31
N ILE A 92 -4.95 -5.27 1.11
CA ILE A 92 -4.80 -5.93 -0.19
C ILE A 92 -5.83 -5.33 -1.14
N THR A 93 -5.37 -4.59 -2.15
CA THR A 93 -6.25 -3.93 -3.14
C THR A 93 -6.47 -4.77 -4.38
N GLN A 94 -5.51 -5.64 -4.72
CA GLN A 94 -5.61 -6.50 -5.91
C GLN A 94 -4.85 -7.81 -5.71
N VAL A 95 -5.45 -8.89 -6.22
CA VAL A 95 -4.79 -10.19 -6.42
C VAL A 95 -5.02 -10.59 -7.87
N LYS A 96 -3.94 -10.77 -8.62
CA LYS A 96 -3.96 -11.17 -10.03
C LYS A 96 -3.11 -12.43 -10.23
N PRO A 97 -3.65 -13.54 -10.73
CA PRO A 97 -2.79 -14.60 -11.23
C PRO A 97 -1.94 -14.04 -12.39
N ILE A 98 -0.72 -14.53 -12.51
CA ILE A 98 0.13 -14.23 -13.68
C ILE A 98 -0.17 -15.33 -14.69
N GLU A 99 -0.80 -14.95 -15.80
CA GLU A 99 -1.10 -15.87 -16.89
C GLU A 99 0.19 -16.53 -17.38
N ASP A 100 0.09 -17.81 -17.74
CA ASP A 100 1.21 -18.65 -18.21
C ASP A 100 2.34 -18.92 -17.20
N GLU A 101 2.22 -18.44 -15.95
CA GLU A 101 3.16 -18.77 -14.88
C GLU A 101 2.45 -19.51 -13.75
N ASN A 102 2.54 -20.86 -13.79
CA ASN A 102 1.89 -21.78 -12.86
C ASN A 102 1.99 -21.32 -11.41
N ASP A 103 0.81 -21.09 -10.81
CA ASP A 103 0.63 -20.73 -9.41
C ASP A 103 1.35 -19.47 -8.93
N ARG A 104 1.66 -18.53 -9.84
CA ARG A 104 2.19 -17.21 -9.48
C ARG A 104 1.11 -16.14 -9.49
N TYR A 105 1.26 -15.20 -8.56
CA TYR A 105 0.30 -14.16 -8.29
C TYR A 105 1.01 -12.84 -8.08
N LYS A 106 0.49 -11.79 -8.71
CA LYS A 106 0.82 -10.40 -8.43
C LYS A 106 -0.20 -9.85 -7.44
N ILE A 107 0.28 -9.31 -6.33
CA ILE A 107 -0.54 -8.76 -5.25
C ILE A 107 -0.18 -7.31 -5.04
N LEU A 108 -1.18 -6.43 -5.08
CA LEU A 108 -1.01 -5.03 -4.73
C LEU A 108 -1.52 -4.81 -3.32
N VAL A 109 -0.66 -4.25 -2.48
CA VAL A 109 -0.98 -3.90 -1.10
C VAL A 109 -0.82 -2.40 -0.94
N LEU A 110 -1.92 -1.70 -0.70
CA LEU A 110 -1.89 -0.30 -0.29
C LEU A 110 -1.43 -0.25 1.17
N ILE A 111 -0.43 0.56 1.45
CA ILE A 111 0.11 0.76 2.80
C ILE A 111 0.11 2.24 3.17
N SER A 112 -0.13 2.52 4.44
CA SER A 112 0.17 3.82 5.04
C SER A 112 1.41 3.68 5.92
N HIS A 113 2.42 4.51 5.70
CA HIS A 113 3.70 4.41 6.38
C HIS A 113 4.30 5.79 6.66
N ASN A 114 5.33 5.85 7.50
CA ASN A 114 6.04 7.10 7.73
C ASN A 114 6.76 7.57 6.45
N PRO A 115 6.90 8.90 6.24
CA PRO A 115 7.57 9.44 5.06
C PRO A 115 9.03 8.98 4.98
N PRO A 116 9.51 8.55 3.79
CA PRO A 116 10.93 8.33 3.56
C PRO A 116 11.73 9.61 3.84
N GLN A 117 12.95 9.47 4.36
CA GLN A 117 13.83 10.61 4.71
C GLN A 117 13.96 11.64 3.57
N LYS A 118 14.01 11.17 2.32
CA LYS A 118 14.14 12.02 1.12
C LYS A 118 12.99 13.01 0.91
N ILE A 119 11.80 12.71 1.42
CA ILE A 119 10.61 13.57 1.28
C ILE A 119 10.04 14.01 2.63
N ALA A 120 10.59 13.54 3.75
CA ALA A 120 10.07 13.81 5.08
C ALA A 120 9.98 15.31 5.41
N ALA A 121 10.89 16.12 4.88
CA ALA A 121 10.85 17.59 5.05
C ALA A 121 9.67 18.26 4.33
N LEU A 122 9.09 17.60 3.31
CA LEU A 122 7.96 18.11 2.53
C LEU A 122 6.60 17.68 3.11
N ILE A 123 6.60 16.76 4.08
CA ILE A 123 5.40 16.21 4.70
C ILE A 123 5.26 16.78 6.11
N PRO A 124 4.09 17.29 6.51
CA PRO A 124 3.89 17.79 7.87
C PRO A 124 4.22 16.73 8.93
N LYS A 125 4.80 17.18 10.05
CA LYS A 125 5.18 16.29 11.15
C LYS A 125 3.99 15.45 11.62
N GLY A 126 4.22 14.16 11.82
CA GLY A 126 3.20 13.21 12.28
C GLY A 126 2.26 12.70 11.19
N GLN A 127 2.37 13.18 9.95
CA GLN A 127 1.60 12.62 8.84
C GLN A 127 2.26 11.38 8.24
N THR A 128 1.43 10.47 7.77
CA THR A 128 1.83 9.31 6.98
C THR A 128 1.70 9.60 5.49
N VAL A 129 2.37 8.79 4.69
CA VAL A 129 2.18 8.75 3.24
C VAL A 129 1.63 7.39 2.84
N ASN A 130 0.91 7.36 1.73
CA ASN A 130 0.39 6.12 1.17
C ASN A 130 1.23 5.70 -0.03
N SER A 131 1.55 4.41 -0.09
CA SER A 131 2.21 3.80 -1.25
C SER A 131 1.64 2.43 -1.53
N THR A 132 1.90 1.89 -2.72
CA THR A 132 1.49 0.54 -3.10
C THR A 132 2.70 -0.36 -3.16
N LEU A 133 2.73 -1.40 -2.33
CA LEU A 133 3.66 -2.51 -2.48
C LEU A 133 3.18 -3.42 -3.60
N ASN A 134 4.09 -3.76 -4.50
CA ASN A 134 3.85 -4.68 -5.60
C ASN A 134 4.58 -5.99 -5.30
N GLN A 135 3.83 -6.97 -4.78
CA GLN A 135 4.36 -8.24 -4.32
C GLN A 135 4.09 -9.36 -5.33
N LEU A 136 5.02 -10.29 -5.43
CA LEU A 136 4.98 -11.50 -6.21
C LEU A 136 4.96 -12.69 -5.26
N TRP A 137 3.95 -13.52 -5.43
CA TRP A 137 3.71 -14.69 -4.60
C TRP A 137 3.60 -15.94 -5.47
N LYS A 138 4.01 -17.09 -4.94
CA LYS A 138 3.94 -18.38 -5.62
C LYS A 138 3.42 -19.46 -4.69
N LYS A 139 2.55 -20.35 -5.18
CA LYS A 139 2.22 -21.58 -4.45
C LYS A 139 3.37 -22.58 -4.59
N GLN A 140 3.82 -23.14 -3.47
CA GLN A 140 4.84 -24.18 -3.41
C GLN A 140 4.35 -25.30 -2.49
N GLY A 141 3.83 -26.38 -3.07
CA GLY A 141 3.09 -27.40 -2.32
C GLY A 141 1.85 -26.80 -1.67
N ASP A 142 1.72 -26.95 -0.35
CA ASP A 142 0.57 -26.48 0.42
C ASP A 142 0.70 -25.05 0.94
N LYS A 143 1.82 -24.37 0.67
CA LYS A 143 2.07 -23.00 1.15
C LYS A 143 2.21 -22.00 0.01
N PHE A 144 2.03 -20.72 0.35
CA PHE A 144 2.40 -19.60 -0.51
C PHE A 144 3.68 -18.94 0.02
N VAL A 145 4.59 -18.61 -0.88
CA VAL A 145 5.86 -17.95 -0.59
C VAL A 145 5.97 -16.64 -1.38
N HIS A 146 6.69 -15.68 -0.81
CA HIS A 146 6.96 -14.37 -1.38
C HIS A 146 8.27 -14.41 -2.21
N LEU A 147 8.28 -13.82 -3.41
CA LEU A 147 9.38 -13.91 -4.36
C LEU A 147 10.28 -12.66 -4.31
N PHE A 148 10.84 -12.36 -3.15
CA PHE A 148 11.60 -11.13 -2.88
C PHE A 148 12.72 -10.82 -3.90
N ASN A 149 13.51 -11.82 -4.28
CA ASN A 149 14.62 -11.62 -5.22
C ASN A 149 14.12 -11.22 -6.63
N LEU A 150 13.04 -11.85 -7.09
CA LEU A 150 12.43 -11.53 -8.39
C LEU A 150 11.81 -10.14 -8.40
N GLU A 151 11.14 -9.73 -7.31
CA GLU A 151 10.64 -8.36 -7.16
C GLU A 151 11.75 -7.33 -7.25
N ARG A 152 12.83 -7.55 -6.51
CA ARG A 152 13.98 -6.64 -6.49
C ARG A 152 14.60 -6.51 -7.89
N GLN A 153 14.73 -7.60 -8.62
CA GLN A 153 15.22 -7.56 -10.01
C GLN A 153 14.27 -6.81 -10.93
N ASN A 154 12.97 -7.07 -10.83
CA ASN A 154 11.97 -6.38 -11.64
C ASN A 154 11.96 -4.88 -11.35
N PHE A 155 12.11 -4.50 -10.08
CA PHE A 155 12.26 -3.11 -9.68
C PHE A 155 13.53 -2.47 -10.27
N LEU A 156 14.68 -3.13 -10.16
CA LEU A 156 15.95 -2.64 -10.73
C LEU A 156 15.88 -2.49 -12.26
N LYS A 157 15.23 -3.40 -12.97
CA LYS A 157 15.01 -3.31 -14.42
C LYS A 157 14.13 -2.12 -14.82
N SER A 158 13.23 -1.69 -13.93
CA SER A 158 12.35 -0.53 -14.16
C SER A 158 13.00 0.82 -13.85
N MET A 159 14.17 0.81 -13.22
CA MET A 159 14.90 2.05 -12.92
C MET A 159 15.56 2.60 -14.19
N PRO A 160 15.51 3.92 -14.42
CA PRO A 160 16.31 4.53 -15.47
C PRO A 160 17.80 4.25 -15.25
N PRO A 161 18.61 4.18 -16.33
CA PRO A 161 20.05 3.95 -16.21
C PRO A 161 20.66 4.96 -15.23
N GLN A 162 21.37 4.47 -14.22
CA GLN A 162 22.11 5.37 -13.33
C GLN A 162 23.25 6.01 -14.15
N PRO A 163 23.46 7.33 -14.06
CA PRO A 163 24.59 7.96 -14.70
C PRO A 163 25.88 7.28 -14.23
N ALA A 164 26.77 6.97 -15.17
CA ALA A 164 28.06 6.36 -14.86
C ALA A 164 28.77 7.22 -13.80
N LYS A 165 29.24 6.59 -12.72
CA LYS A 165 30.10 7.28 -11.75
C LYS A 165 31.26 7.91 -12.54
N PRO A 166 31.54 9.21 -12.34
CA PRO A 166 32.72 9.82 -12.94
C PRO A 166 33.94 8.98 -12.58
N ALA A 167 34.75 8.64 -13.58
CA ALA A 167 36.01 7.95 -13.36
C ALA A 167 36.82 8.75 -12.34
N ASP A 168 37.24 8.08 -11.28
CA ASP A 168 38.07 8.65 -10.23
C ASP A 168 39.38 9.14 -10.87
N LYS A 169 39.47 10.44 -11.11
CA LYS A 169 40.72 11.07 -11.55
C LYS A 169 41.59 11.22 -10.31
N THR A 170 42.14 10.11 -9.83
CA THR A 170 43.26 10.19 -8.89
C THR A 170 44.43 10.82 -9.66
N PRO A 171 44.91 12.02 -9.31
CA PRO A 171 46.10 12.56 -9.94
C PRO A 171 47.29 11.67 -9.56
N ALA A 172 48.00 11.18 -10.57
CA ALA A 172 49.29 10.53 -10.38
C ALA A 172 50.25 11.55 -9.71
N LYS A 173 50.86 11.15 -8.60
CA LYS A 173 51.97 11.88 -7.98
C LYS A 173 53.27 11.59 -8.72
#